data_AF-A0A5E4HXW7-F1
#
_entry.id   AF-A0A5E4HXW7-F1
#
_cell.length_a   1.000
_cell.length_b   1.000
_cell.length_c   1.000
_cell.angle_alpha   90.00
_cell.angle_beta   90.00
_cell.angle_gamma   90.00
#
_symmetry.space_group_name_H-M   'P 1'
#
loop_
_entity.id
_entity.type
_entity.pdbx_description
1 polymer ?
#
loop_
_entity_poly.entity_id
_entity_poly.type
_entity_poly.pdbx_seq_one_letter_code
_entity_poly.pdbx_strand_id
1 'polypeptide(L)'
;MSQPPHSPSSDRAGKEKPLSPSEEPYDLTKPIRGLAGKFGPKDLRAKVAVLAVLALATIAAFAFLLGTGLSALEKFMGSALIMVISGELARGLMGWEGFAGLILLKDRSTLNWIDRQAQAFAPFWSVVADVGLVMGYGFGSLLLLGPQSKKPKTLLLIFAVGLPMLVIFSAGVMPSAYDVLRYSLSGNGDLAAATAHMRATAPLQGTWDVMINGQMVHVPFMTILSVVVIFAGGLAASVTLSLLLYAISLLGPILAKVGSMAFGLLGQAAPAVVVPPPGASPLLPGVNLPLVEGIIAMAVLLVVHELSHAFVARVHKIRLDSAGVVFFGVLPFGAFVDPDEKELDGVEAWKSTQVIVAGSAMNMLTATVAFCIFMGLSVLNYYYPMHGIGVGFIARTLGLVIALNVLVGVVNLLPITLVDGHRLMKAAVRNELAANLITWAVIAAFVVNFLPWLFR
;
A
#
# COMPACT_ATOMS: atom_id res chain seq x y z
N MET A 1 -49.08 -14.31 -31.47
CA MET A 1 -49.35 -12.86 -31.62
C MET A 1 -49.87 -12.39 -30.27
N SER A 2 -48.98 -11.85 -29.42
CA SER A 2 -48.73 -10.39 -29.19
C SER A 2 -49.66 -9.87 -28.08
N GLN A 3 -49.23 -9.38 -26.91
CA GLN A 3 -48.04 -8.58 -26.56
C GLN A 3 -47.63 -8.83 -25.07
N PRO A 4 -46.39 -8.49 -24.66
CA PRO A 4 -45.95 -8.60 -23.27
C PRO A 4 -46.40 -7.40 -22.42
N PRO A 5 -46.53 -7.54 -21.08
CA PRO A 5 -46.87 -6.42 -20.21
C PRO A 5 -45.66 -5.49 -19.99
N HIS A 6 -45.98 -4.21 -19.95
CA HIS A 6 -45.13 -3.03 -19.94
C HIS A 6 -43.91 -3.07 -18.99
N SER A 7 -42.76 -2.68 -19.53
CA SER A 7 -41.59 -2.22 -18.78
C SER A 7 -41.89 -0.95 -17.99
N PRO A 8 -41.51 -0.81 -16.71
CA PRO A 8 -41.54 0.49 -16.04
C PRO A 8 -40.48 1.40 -16.65
N SER A 9 -40.92 2.60 -17.04
CA SER A 9 -40.13 3.71 -17.57
C SER A 9 -38.90 4.05 -16.73
N SER A 10 -37.79 4.31 -17.41
CA SER A 10 -36.48 4.71 -16.92
C SER A 10 -36.39 6.13 -16.32
N ASP A 11 -37.50 6.70 -15.83
CA ASP A 11 -37.58 8.11 -15.40
C ASP A 11 -37.67 8.30 -13.88
N ARG A 12 -36.78 7.63 -13.15
CA ARG A 12 -36.38 8.07 -11.79
C ARG A 12 -34.87 8.03 -11.64
N ALA A 13 -34.17 8.74 -12.52
CA ALA A 13 -32.91 9.37 -12.12
C ALA A 13 -33.26 10.37 -11.02
N GLY A 14 -33.05 9.97 -9.76
CA GLY A 14 -33.01 10.92 -8.66
C GLY A 14 -31.96 11.96 -8.99
N LYS A 15 -32.39 13.16 -9.37
CA LYS A 15 -31.51 14.33 -9.44
C LYS A 15 -30.98 14.51 -8.02
N GLU A 16 -29.76 14.07 -7.78
CA GLU A 16 -29.02 14.48 -6.59
C GLU A 16 -29.06 16.01 -6.56
N LYS A 17 -29.60 16.53 -5.46
CA LYS A 17 -29.54 17.95 -5.17
C LYS A 17 -28.05 18.27 -5.05
N PRO A 18 -27.49 19.21 -5.82
CA PRO A 18 -26.08 19.55 -5.67
C PRO A 18 -25.83 19.93 -4.21
N LEU A 19 -24.78 19.33 -3.63
CA LEU A 19 -24.31 19.66 -2.29
C LEU A 19 -24.21 21.18 -2.14
N SER A 20 -24.57 21.68 -0.96
CA SER A 20 -24.45 23.10 -0.68
C SER A 20 -22.97 23.52 -0.85
N PRO A 21 -22.66 24.73 -1.36
CA PRO A 21 -21.27 25.15 -1.62
C PRO A 21 -20.31 25.09 -0.42
N SER A 22 -20.83 24.88 0.79
CA SER A 22 -20.10 24.79 2.05
C SER A 22 -19.65 23.38 2.44
N GLU A 23 -20.02 22.33 1.70
CA GLU A 23 -19.71 20.93 2.03
C GLU A 23 -18.63 20.29 1.16
N GLU A 24 -18.16 20.97 0.10
CA GLU A 24 -16.95 20.54 -0.61
C GLU A 24 -15.71 20.83 0.26
N PRO A 25 -14.82 19.85 0.51
CA PRO A 25 -13.53 20.10 1.14
C PRO A 25 -12.82 21.26 0.41
N TYR A 26 -12.29 22.24 1.16
CA TYR A 26 -11.64 23.40 0.57
C TYR A 26 -10.44 22.96 -0.28
N ASP A 27 -10.62 22.97 -1.60
CA ASP A 27 -9.60 22.61 -2.58
C ASP A 27 -8.55 23.73 -2.67
N LEU A 28 -7.50 23.60 -1.86
CA LEU A 28 -6.35 24.52 -1.80
C LEU A 28 -5.68 24.72 -3.17
N THR A 29 -5.87 23.80 -4.12
CA THR A 29 -5.23 23.82 -5.44
C THR A 29 -6.09 24.45 -6.53
N LYS A 30 -7.37 24.75 -6.23
CA LYS A 30 -8.34 25.37 -7.14
C LYS A 30 -7.83 26.63 -7.86
N PRO A 31 -7.03 27.54 -7.25
CA PRO A 31 -6.47 28.68 -7.96
C PRO A 31 -5.55 28.30 -9.13
N ILE A 32 -4.72 27.25 -8.96
CA ILE A 32 -3.80 26.76 -9.99
C ILE A 32 -4.59 26.21 -11.18
N ARG A 33 -5.59 25.36 -10.88
CA ARG A 33 -6.52 24.81 -11.88
C ARG A 33 -7.28 25.90 -12.64
N GLY A 34 -7.75 26.92 -11.92
CA GLY A 34 -8.49 28.05 -12.49
C GLY A 34 -7.63 28.90 -13.43
N LEU A 35 -6.34 29.07 -13.13
CA LEU A 35 -5.41 29.83 -13.97
C LEU A 35 -5.19 29.12 -15.32
N ALA A 36 -4.94 27.81 -15.30
CA ALA A 36 -4.80 27.01 -16.52
C ALA A 36 -6.09 26.98 -17.36
N GLY A 37 -7.25 26.83 -16.74
CA GLY A 37 -8.54 26.85 -17.45
C GLY A 37 -8.87 28.21 -18.08
N LYS A 38 -8.44 29.31 -17.44
CA LYS A 38 -8.73 30.68 -17.91
C LYS A 38 -7.80 31.13 -19.03
N PHE A 39 -6.51 30.81 -18.95
CA PHE A 39 -5.49 31.26 -19.91
C PHE A 39 -5.09 30.20 -20.94
N GLY A 40 -5.61 28.97 -20.80
CA GLY A 40 -5.33 27.87 -21.73
C GLY A 40 -5.94 28.08 -23.13
N PRO A 41 -5.35 27.46 -24.16
CA PRO A 41 -5.91 27.49 -25.51
C PRO A 41 -7.27 26.78 -25.55
N LYS A 42 -8.16 27.26 -26.44
CA LYS A 42 -9.51 26.67 -26.60
C LYS A 42 -9.52 25.44 -27.51
N ASP A 43 -8.67 25.43 -28.53
CA ASP A 43 -8.57 24.33 -29.50
C ASP A 43 -7.86 23.10 -28.91
N LEU A 44 -8.36 21.91 -29.25
CA LEU A 44 -7.85 20.65 -28.71
C LEU A 44 -6.40 20.36 -29.12
N ARG A 45 -5.98 20.65 -30.35
CA ARG A 45 -4.59 20.41 -30.80
C ARG A 45 -3.62 21.29 -30.02
N ALA A 46 -4.00 22.55 -29.82
CA ALA A 46 -3.22 23.47 -29.00
C ALA A 46 -3.17 23.04 -27.52
N LYS A 47 -4.29 22.55 -26.95
CA LYS A 47 -4.29 21.98 -25.58
C LYS A 47 -3.36 20.79 -25.45
N VAL A 48 -3.38 19.86 -26.41
CA VAL A 48 -2.49 18.69 -26.42
C VAL A 48 -1.02 19.13 -26.56
N ALA A 49 -0.71 20.11 -27.39
CA ALA A 49 0.64 20.66 -27.51
C ALA A 49 1.12 21.28 -26.18
N VAL A 50 0.29 22.09 -25.52
CA VAL A 50 0.61 22.67 -24.21
C VAL A 50 0.78 21.58 -23.14
N LEU A 51 -0.06 20.54 -23.17
CA LEU A 51 0.07 19.40 -22.26
C LEU A 51 1.39 18.65 -22.46
N ALA A 52 1.83 18.46 -23.71
CA ALA A 52 3.12 17.84 -24.01
C ALA A 52 4.29 18.69 -23.49
N VAL A 53 4.23 20.02 -23.66
CA VAL A 53 5.23 20.95 -23.10
C VAL A 53 5.22 20.88 -21.57
N LEU A 54 4.04 20.87 -20.94
CA LEU A 54 3.90 20.73 -19.49
C LEU A 54 4.51 19.41 -19.00
N ALA A 55 4.30 18.30 -19.70
CA ALA A 55 4.89 17.02 -19.36
C ALA A 55 6.43 17.05 -19.43
N LEU A 56 6.99 17.60 -20.51
CA LEU A 56 8.44 17.77 -20.65
C LEU A 56 9.02 18.69 -19.56
N ALA A 57 8.34 19.80 -19.26
CA ALA A 57 8.74 20.71 -18.19
C ALA A 57 8.69 20.03 -16.81
N THR A 58 7.68 19.20 -16.57
CA THR A 58 7.53 18.43 -15.32
C THR A 58 8.66 17.42 -15.17
N ILE A 59 8.99 16.68 -16.24
CA ILE A 59 10.11 15.73 -16.26
C ILE A 59 11.44 16.46 -16.03
N ALA A 60 11.66 17.60 -16.67
CA ALA A 60 12.87 18.40 -16.48
C ALA A 60 13.00 18.95 -15.06
N ALA A 61 11.92 19.47 -14.47
CA ALA A 61 11.90 19.96 -13.09
C ALA A 61 12.18 18.83 -12.09
N PHE A 62 11.58 17.66 -12.33
CA PHE A 62 11.82 16.48 -11.51
C PHE A 62 13.28 16.02 -11.60
N ALA A 63 13.84 15.89 -12.81
CA ALA A 63 15.24 15.52 -13.01
C ALA A 63 16.21 16.52 -12.36
N PHE A 64 15.91 17.82 -12.45
CA PHE A 64 16.68 18.87 -11.78
C PHE A 64 16.65 18.69 -10.25
N LEU A 65 15.47 18.50 -9.67
CA LEU A 65 15.30 18.29 -8.23
C LEU A 65 16.11 17.07 -7.75
N LEU A 66 16.11 15.97 -8.51
CA LEU A 66 16.89 14.78 -8.19
C LEU A 66 18.40 15.04 -8.15
N GLY A 67 18.90 15.92 -9.01
CA GLY A 67 20.30 16.32 -9.09
C GLY A 67 20.77 17.28 -7.99
N THR A 68 19.86 17.79 -7.16
CA THR A 68 20.21 18.69 -6.04
C THR A 68 20.86 17.94 -4.87
N GLY A 69 21.58 18.68 -4.01
CA GLY A 69 22.12 18.16 -2.74
C GLY A 69 21.11 18.04 -1.60
N LEU A 70 19.81 18.17 -1.87
CA LEU A 70 18.75 18.06 -0.87
C LEU A 70 18.66 16.65 -0.27
N SER A 71 18.16 16.57 0.97
CA SER A 71 17.85 15.31 1.63
C SER A 71 16.77 14.52 0.88
N ALA A 72 16.68 13.21 1.15
CA ALA A 72 15.66 12.37 0.51
C ALA A 72 14.22 12.82 0.84
N LEU A 73 13.98 13.31 2.07
CA LEU A 73 12.67 13.84 2.47
C LEU A 73 12.34 15.13 1.70
N GLU A 74 13.29 16.06 1.58
CA GLU A 74 13.10 17.29 0.80
C GLU A 74 12.86 17.00 -0.68
N LYS A 75 13.61 16.06 -1.27
CA LYS A 75 13.39 15.59 -2.64
C LYS A 75 12.02 14.96 -2.81
N PHE A 76 11.57 14.16 -1.85
CA PHE A 76 10.24 13.56 -1.86
C PHE A 76 9.14 14.64 -1.82
N MET A 77 9.21 15.58 -0.88
CA MET A 77 8.24 16.67 -0.76
C MET A 77 8.22 17.56 -2.00
N GLY A 78 9.39 17.94 -2.52
CA GLY A 78 9.50 18.74 -3.73
C GLY A 78 8.95 18.01 -4.97
N SER A 79 9.19 16.70 -5.07
CA SER A 79 8.67 15.86 -6.14
C SER A 79 7.15 15.77 -6.10
N ALA A 80 6.58 15.52 -4.92
CA ALA A 80 5.14 15.50 -4.72
C ALA A 80 4.51 16.85 -5.10
N LEU A 81 5.14 17.96 -4.70
CA LEU A 81 4.67 19.31 -5.07
C LEU A 81 4.69 19.55 -6.58
N ILE A 82 5.77 19.14 -7.27
CA ILE A 82 5.86 19.22 -8.75
C ILE A 82 4.71 18.44 -9.40
N MET A 83 4.40 17.24 -8.90
CA MET A 83 3.31 16.41 -9.43
C MET A 83 1.93 17.01 -9.13
N VAL A 84 1.72 17.57 -7.94
CA VAL A 84 0.47 18.29 -7.59
C VAL A 84 0.25 19.46 -8.56
N ILE A 85 1.26 20.32 -8.73
CA ILE A 85 1.16 21.51 -9.58
C ILE A 85 0.92 21.10 -11.04
N SER A 86 1.74 20.19 -11.58
CA SER A 86 1.61 19.75 -12.98
C SER A 86 0.26 19.07 -13.24
N GLY A 87 -0.23 18.25 -12.31
CA GLY A 87 -1.52 17.58 -12.41
C GLY A 87 -2.70 18.56 -12.42
N GLU A 88 -2.68 19.57 -11.54
CA GLU A 88 -3.74 20.58 -11.50
C GLU A 88 -3.74 21.49 -12.73
N LEU A 89 -2.56 21.82 -13.27
CA LEU A 89 -2.44 22.52 -14.54
C LEU A 89 -3.00 21.67 -15.69
N ALA A 90 -2.63 20.39 -15.78
CA ALA A 90 -3.14 19.47 -16.79
C ALA A 90 -4.68 19.32 -16.72
N ARG A 91 -5.23 19.19 -15.52
CA ARG A 91 -6.68 19.13 -15.28
C ARG A 91 -7.39 20.43 -15.64
N GLY A 92 -6.81 21.58 -15.32
CA GLY A 92 -7.35 22.88 -15.72
C GLY A 92 -7.38 23.07 -17.24
N LEU A 93 -6.37 22.59 -17.96
CA LEU A 93 -6.29 22.63 -19.42
C LEU A 93 -7.32 21.70 -20.09
N MET A 94 -7.41 20.45 -19.61
CA MET A 94 -8.17 19.38 -20.26
C MET A 94 -9.59 19.20 -19.72
N GLY A 95 -9.90 19.75 -18.53
CA GLY A 95 -11.17 19.54 -17.85
C GLY A 95 -11.31 18.14 -17.23
N TRP A 96 -10.19 17.48 -16.92
CA TRP A 96 -10.20 16.13 -16.35
C TRP A 96 -10.55 16.12 -14.85
N GLU A 97 -11.28 15.09 -14.44
CA GLU A 97 -11.65 14.84 -13.05
C GLU A 97 -10.44 14.40 -12.21
N GLY A 98 -10.52 14.60 -10.89
CA GLY A 98 -9.49 14.20 -9.93
C GLY A 98 -9.36 15.17 -8.76
N PHE A 99 -8.28 15.06 -7.99
CA PHE A 99 -7.98 15.95 -6.85
C PHE A 99 -6.47 16.01 -6.55
N ALA A 100 -5.97 17.13 -6.03
CA ALA A 100 -4.58 17.29 -5.59
C ALA A 100 -3.53 16.80 -6.61
N GLY A 101 -3.74 17.12 -7.89
CA GLY A 101 -2.88 16.69 -9.00
C GLY A 101 -3.04 15.23 -9.46
N LEU A 102 -3.90 14.44 -8.81
CA LEU A 102 -4.35 13.16 -9.37
C LEU A 102 -5.34 13.42 -10.49
N ILE A 103 -5.20 12.66 -11.58
CA ILE A 103 -6.04 12.72 -12.78
C ILE A 103 -6.70 11.37 -12.95
N LEU A 104 -8.03 11.35 -13.01
CA LEU A 104 -8.84 10.15 -13.15
C LEU A 104 -9.35 10.03 -14.58
N LEU A 105 -8.84 9.04 -15.31
CA LEU A 105 -9.31 8.73 -16.67
C LEU A 105 -10.28 7.54 -16.60
N LYS A 106 -11.57 7.87 -16.53
CA LYS A 106 -12.69 6.91 -16.44
C LYS A 106 -12.96 6.24 -17.78
N ASP A 107 -13.17 4.93 -17.77
CA ASP A 107 -13.66 4.18 -18.93
C ASP A 107 -14.78 3.19 -18.53
N ARG A 108 -15.96 3.37 -19.12
CA ARG A 108 -17.11 2.48 -18.87
C ARG A 108 -16.95 1.10 -19.52
N SER A 109 -16.15 0.97 -20.56
CA SER A 109 -15.94 -0.32 -21.24
C SER A 109 -15.23 -1.32 -20.32
N THR A 110 -14.35 -0.81 -19.46
CA THR A 110 -13.62 -1.55 -18.43
C THR A 110 -14.57 -2.23 -17.43
N LEU A 111 -15.68 -1.59 -17.05
CA LEU A 111 -16.67 -2.18 -16.13
C LEU A 111 -17.29 -3.47 -16.67
N ASN A 112 -17.67 -3.49 -17.95
CA ASN A 112 -18.23 -4.69 -18.59
C ASN A 112 -17.21 -5.83 -18.69
N TRP A 113 -15.92 -5.50 -18.83
CA TRP A 113 -14.86 -6.50 -18.77
C TRP A 113 -14.70 -7.07 -17.35
N ILE A 114 -14.68 -6.20 -16.34
CA ILE A 114 -14.61 -6.60 -14.93
C ILE A 114 -15.76 -7.55 -14.58
N ASP A 115 -16.98 -7.22 -14.97
CA ASP A 115 -18.17 -8.05 -14.73
C ASP A 115 -18.02 -9.48 -15.27
N ARG A 116 -17.52 -9.61 -16.50
CA ARG A 116 -17.30 -10.91 -17.14
C ARG A 116 -16.23 -11.72 -16.42
N GLN A 117 -15.11 -11.09 -16.05
CA GLN A 117 -14.02 -11.78 -15.35
C GLN A 117 -14.40 -12.19 -13.93
N ALA A 118 -15.10 -11.32 -13.20
CA ALA A 118 -15.59 -11.60 -11.86
C ALA A 118 -16.52 -12.82 -11.84
N GLN A 119 -17.46 -12.90 -12.80
CA GLN A 119 -18.41 -14.00 -12.89
C GLN A 119 -17.76 -15.31 -13.36
N ALA A 120 -16.84 -15.23 -14.34
CA ALA A 120 -16.16 -16.42 -14.87
C ALA A 120 -15.30 -17.13 -13.81
N PHE A 121 -14.68 -16.37 -12.90
CA PHE A 121 -13.75 -16.88 -11.89
C PHE A 121 -14.23 -16.63 -10.45
N ALA A 122 -15.54 -16.52 -10.22
CA ALA A 122 -16.11 -16.19 -8.91
C ALA A 122 -15.59 -17.07 -7.74
N PRO A 123 -15.45 -18.41 -7.89
CA PRO A 123 -14.89 -19.24 -6.83
C PRO A 123 -13.44 -18.90 -6.51
N PHE A 124 -12.64 -18.59 -7.53
CA PHE A 124 -11.23 -18.23 -7.36
C PHE A 124 -11.10 -16.94 -6.55
N TRP A 125 -11.82 -15.88 -6.93
CA TRP A 125 -11.79 -14.60 -6.21
C TRP A 125 -12.20 -14.74 -4.74
N SER A 126 -13.24 -15.52 -4.47
CA SER A 126 -13.71 -15.78 -3.11
C SER A 126 -12.67 -16.54 -2.27
N VAL A 127 -12.05 -17.58 -2.84
CA VAL A 127 -11.01 -18.37 -2.16
C VAL A 127 -9.76 -17.55 -1.92
N VAL A 128 -9.33 -16.73 -2.88
CA VAL A 128 -8.18 -15.83 -2.71
C VAL A 128 -8.44 -14.84 -1.58
N ALA A 129 -9.64 -14.26 -1.49
CA ALA A 129 -10.00 -13.37 -0.39
C ALA A 129 -9.95 -14.11 0.97
N ASP A 130 -10.52 -15.32 1.06
CA ASP A 130 -10.50 -16.12 2.29
C ASP A 130 -9.09 -16.55 2.71
N VAL A 131 -8.25 -16.97 1.77
CA VAL A 131 -6.83 -17.27 2.02
C VAL A 131 -6.09 -15.99 2.43
N GLY A 132 -6.40 -14.86 1.80
CA GLY A 132 -5.91 -13.54 2.16
C GLY A 132 -6.25 -13.15 3.60
N LEU A 133 -7.45 -13.46 4.09
CA LEU A 133 -7.81 -13.28 5.50
C LEU A 133 -6.93 -14.15 6.41
N VAL A 134 -6.67 -15.41 6.06
CA VAL A 134 -5.77 -16.27 6.87
C VAL A 134 -4.34 -15.74 6.86
N MET A 135 -3.81 -15.29 5.72
CA MET A 135 -2.46 -14.74 5.70
C MET A 135 -2.40 -13.40 6.45
N GLY A 136 -3.41 -12.55 6.31
CA GLY A 136 -3.46 -11.24 6.95
C GLY A 136 -3.69 -11.32 8.46
N TYR A 137 -4.55 -12.24 8.92
CA TYR A 137 -5.06 -12.31 10.30
C TYR A 137 -4.85 -13.66 11.00
N GLY A 138 -4.15 -14.62 10.41
CA GLY A 138 -3.83 -15.91 11.04
C GLY A 138 -5.09 -16.69 11.44
N PHE A 139 -5.08 -17.30 12.63
CA PHE A 139 -6.27 -17.90 13.24
C PHE A 139 -7.37 -16.88 13.57
N GLY A 140 -7.01 -15.61 13.80
CA GLY A 140 -7.96 -14.51 13.99
C GLY A 140 -8.90 -14.29 12.80
N SER A 141 -8.52 -14.76 11.60
CA SER A 141 -9.39 -14.76 10.41
C SER A 141 -10.73 -15.48 10.62
N LEU A 142 -10.84 -16.41 11.57
CA LEU A 142 -12.10 -17.07 11.94
C LEU A 142 -13.20 -16.08 12.34
N LEU A 143 -12.84 -14.89 12.83
CA LEU A 143 -13.80 -13.84 13.16
C LEU A 143 -14.37 -13.16 11.91
N LEU A 144 -13.62 -13.15 10.81
CA LEU A 144 -13.92 -12.44 9.57
C LEU A 144 -14.54 -13.34 8.48
N LEU A 145 -14.27 -14.64 8.53
CA LEU A 145 -14.74 -15.61 7.53
C LEU A 145 -16.27 -15.77 7.52
N GLY A 146 -16.81 -15.94 6.32
CA GLY A 146 -18.24 -16.16 6.09
C GLY A 146 -18.74 -17.55 6.50
N PRO A 147 -20.07 -17.73 6.63
CA PRO A 147 -20.67 -19.00 7.05
C PRO A 147 -20.32 -20.19 6.14
N GLN A 148 -20.19 -19.96 4.83
CA GLN A 148 -19.83 -21.01 3.87
C GLN A 148 -18.37 -21.45 4.03
N SER A 149 -17.47 -20.50 4.24
CA SER A 149 -16.04 -20.72 4.47
C SER A 149 -15.76 -21.44 5.79
N LYS A 150 -16.66 -21.29 6.78
CA LYS A 150 -16.61 -21.97 8.09
C LYS A 150 -17.06 -23.43 8.08
N LYS A 151 -17.58 -23.95 6.96
CA LYS A 151 -17.92 -25.37 6.85
C LYS A 151 -16.64 -26.23 6.99
N PRO A 152 -16.65 -27.36 7.71
CA PRO A 152 -15.44 -28.09 8.08
C PRO A 152 -14.48 -28.39 6.92
N LYS A 153 -15.00 -28.86 5.78
CA LYS A 153 -14.18 -29.16 4.58
C LYS A 153 -13.55 -27.90 3.97
N THR A 154 -14.35 -26.85 3.79
CA THR A 154 -13.88 -25.58 3.20
C THR A 154 -12.88 -24.89 4.12
N LEU A 155 -13.18 -24.87 5.42
CA LEU A 155 -12.32 -24.28 6.43
C LEU A 155 -10.97 -24.97 6.48
N LEU A 156 -10.96 -26.31 6.46
CA LEU A 156 -9.73 -27.10 6.40
C LEU A 156 -8.91 -26.75 5.16
N LEU A 157 -9.53 -26.64 3.99
CA LEU A 157 -8.83 -26.28 2.75
C LEU A 157 -8.24 -24.86 2.80
N ILE A 158 -9.01 -23.88 3.28
CA ILE A 158 -8.57 -22.49 3.40
C ILE A 158 -7.35 -22.40 4.32
N PHE A 159 -7.38 -23.07 5.48
CA PHE A 159 -6.25 -23.07 6.42
C PHE A 159 -5.06 -23.93 5.95
N ALA A 160 -5.32 -25.05 5.28
CA ALA A 160 -4.28 -25.90 4.70
C ALA A 160 -3.50 -25.21 3.58
N VAL A 161 -4.09 -24.20 2.92
CA VAL A 161 -3.39 -23.34 1.96
C VAL A 161 -2.83 -22.11 2.65
N GLY A 162 -3.66 -21.40 3.44
CA GLY A 162 -3.33 -20.11 4.02
C GLY A 162 -2.20 -20.15 5.05
N LEU A 163 -2.15 -21.14 5.94
CA LEU A 163 -1.08 -21.22 6.95
C LEU A 163 0.29 -21.55 6.32
N PRO A 164 0.42 -22.54 5.42
CA PRO A 164 1.68 -22.73 4.71
C PRO A 164 2.08 -21.51 3.88
N MET A 165 1.13 -20.86 3.19
CA MET A 165 1.44 -19.61 2.48
C MET A 165 1.92 -18.52 3.43
N LEU A 166 1.31 -18.36 4.60
CA LEU A 166 1.75 -17.41 5.62
C LEU A 166 3.20 -17.68 6.08
N VAL A 167 3.56 -18.95 6.29
CA VAL A 167 4.93 -19.34 6.65
C VAL A 167 5.91 -19.08 5.50
N ILE A 168 5.59 -19.50 4.27
CA ILE A 168 6.43 -19.27 3.09
C ILE A 168 6.61 -17.78 2.83
N PHE A 169 5.52 -17.02 2.95
CA PHE A 169 5.54 -15.58 2.72
C PHE A 169 6.39 -14.87 3.77
N SER A 170 6.22 -15.20 5.05
CA SER A 170 6.99 -14.58 6.14
C SER A 170 8.46 -15.01 6.20
N ALA A 171 8.77 -16.26 5.88
CA ALA A 171 10.14 -16.79 5.94
C ALA A 171 10.94 -16.61 4.63
N GLY A 172 10.27 -16.44 3.49
CA GLY A 172 10.92 -16.35 2.18
C GLY A 172 10.63 -15.04 1.45
N VAL A 173 9.36 -14.74 1.20
CA VAL A 173 8.97 -13.58 0.36
C VAL A 173 9.29 -12.25 1.06
N MET A 174 8.95 -12.09 2.33
CA MET A 174 9.18 -10.86 3.10
C MET A 174 10.67 -10.53 3.28
N PRO A 175 11.55 -11.46 3.69
CA PRO A 175 12.99 -11.21 3.73
C PRO A 175 13.55 -10.79 2.37
N SER A 176 13.09 -11.41 1.29
CA SER A 176 13.53 -11.08 -0.07
C SER A 176 13.08 -9.69 -0.50
N ALA A 177 11.82 -9.32 -0.22
CA ALA A 177 11.31 -7.96 -0.39
C ALA A 177 12.16 -6.94 0.36
N TYR A 178 12.51 -7.24 1.61
CA TYR A 178 13.33 -6.38 2.44
C TYR A 178 14.74 -6.20 1.90
N ASP A 179 15.39 -7.27 1.43
CA ASP A 179 16.70 -7.19 0.81
C ASP A 179 16.65 -6.34 -0.46
N VAL A 180 15.62 -6.51 -1.30
CA VAL A 180 15.44 -5.66 -2.48
C VAL A 180 15.29 -4.19 -2.08
N LEU A 181 14.47 -3.87 -1.08
CA LEU A 181 14.34 -2.49 -0.59
C LEU A 181 15.67 -1.97 -0.06
N ARG A 182 16.43 -2.78 0.68
CA ARG A 182 17.75 -2.41 1.19
C ARG A 182 18.72 -2.05 0.05
N TYR A 183 18.72 -2.80 -1.06
CA TYR A 183 19.61 -2.55 -2.19
C TYR A 183 19.11 -1.48 -3.16
N SER A 184 17.78 -1.31 -3.27
CA SER A 184 17.16 -0.38 -4.22
C SER A 184 17.04 1.03 -3.66
N LEU A 185 16.83 1.16 -2.35
CA LEU A 185 16.89 2.43 -1.62
C LEU A 185 18.33 2.94 -1.67
N SER A 186 18.55 4.04 -2.39
CA SER A 186 19.84 4.66 -2.72
C SER A 186 20.81 4.86 -1.55
N GLY A 187 21.42 3.77 -1.06
CA GLY A 187 22.59 3.76 -0.18
C GLY A 187 22.35 3.86 1.32
N ASN A 188 21.14 4.18 1.82
CA ASN A 188 21.03 4.50 3.26
C ASN A 188 20.79 3.29 4.18
N GLY A 189 20.35 2.13 3.66
CA GLY A 189 20.16 0.92 4.48
C GLY A 189 19.28 1.14 5.73
N ASP A 190 18.45 2.18 5.75
CA ASP A 190 17.83 2.67 6.98
C ASP A 190 16.85 1.67 7.58
N LEU A 191 16.04 1.04 6.74
CA LEU A 191 15.16 -0.05 7.15
C LEU A 191 15.97 -1.24 7.71
N ALA A 192 17.12 -1.55 7.09
CA ALA A 192 18.09 -2.55 7.55
C ALA A 192 18.58 -2.26 8.96
N ALA A 193 19.06 -1.03 9.15
CA ALA A 193 19.60 -0.55 10.39
C ALA A 193 18.51 -0.38 11.47
N ALA A 194 17.28 -0.03 11.09
CA ALA A 194 16.14 0.09 12.00
C ALA A 194 15.76 -1.27 12.59
N THR A 195 15.66 -2.33 11.77
CA THR A 195 15.39 -3.69 12.27
C THR A 195 16.53 -4.21 13.14
N ALA A 196 17.79 -3.96 12.75
CA ALA A 196 18.94 -4.30 13.57
C ALA A 196 18.92 -3.59 14.93
N HIS A 197 18.60 -2.29 14.92
CA HIS A 197 18.43 -1.50 16.13
C HIS A 197 17.30 -2.06 17.00
N MET A 198 16.12 -2.34 16.43
CA MET A 198 14.98 -2.91 17.15
C MET A 198 15.36 -4.21 17.85
N ARG A 199 16.10 -5.11 17.19
CA ARG A 199 16.55 -6.37 17.79
C ARG A 199 17.53 -6.14 18.94
N ALA A 200 18.39 -5.14 18.84
CA ALA A 200 19.36 -4.80 19.88
C ALA A 200 18.73 -4.06 21.08
N THR A 201 17.67 -3.28 20.85
CA THR A 201 17.03 -2.41 21.87
C THR A 201 15.62 -2.87 22.26
N ALA A 202 15.20 -4.05 21.79
CA ALA A 202 13.91 -4.64 22.10
C ALA A 202 13.67 -4.65 23.63
N PRO A 203 12.53 -4.15 24.12
CA PRO A 203 12.26 -4.06 25.56
C PRO A 203 12.10 -5.44 26.24
N LEU A 204 11.80 -6.49 25.48
CA LEU A 204 11.67 -7.87 25.98
C LEU A 204 12.87 -8.69 25.51
N GLN A 205 14.01 -8.54 26.20
CA GLN A 205 15.23 -9.31 25.95
C GLN A 205 15.20 -10.63 26.72
N GLY A 206 15.73 -11.69 26.11
CA GLY A 206 15.83 -13.02 26.72
C GLY A 206 16.01 -14.11 25.67
N THR A 207 16.64 -15.21 26.07
CA THR A 207 16.79 -16.42 25.25
C THR A 207 16.18 -17.61 25.95
N TRP A 208 15.64 -18.52 25.15
CA TRP A 208 15.18 -19.83 25.57
C TRP A 208 16.17 -20.84 25.01
N ASP A 209 16.85 -21.53 25.90
CA ASP A 209 17.92 -22.43 25.52
C ASP A 209 17.34 -23.83 25.29
N VAL A 210 17.49 -24.34 24.07
CA VAL A 210 16.95 -25.65 23.66
C VAL A 210 18.10 -26.52 23.16
N MET A 211 18.20 -27.74 23.66
CA MET A 211 19.16 -28.71 23.15
C MET A 211 18.62 -29.37 21.88
N ILE A 212 19.25 -29.13 20.73
CA ILE A 212 18.90 -29.76 19.44
C ILE A 212 20.13 -30.52 18.93
N ASN A 213 20.02 -31.83 18.74
CA ASN A 213 21.12 -32.70 18.29
C ASN A 213 22.42 -32.56 19.12
N GLY A 214 22.29 -32.36 20.43
CA GLY A 214 23.42 -32.17 21.34
C GLY A 214 24.08 -30.79 21.29
N GLN A 215 23.53 -29.83 20.55
CA GLN A 215 23.94 -28.43 20.55
C GLN A 215 22.92 -27.57 21.30
N MET A 216 23.42 -26.68 22.16
CA MET A 216 22.60 -25.66 22.81
C MET A 216 22.26 -24.57 21.78
N VAL A 217 20.98 -24.47 21.45
CA VAL A 217 20.44 -23.45 20.56
C VAL A 217 19.72 -22.41 21.40
N HIS A 218 20.22 -21.17 21.37
CA HIS A 218 19.63 -20.03 22.06
C HIS A 218 18.55 -19.39 21.18
N VAL A 219 17.27 -19.60 21.50
CA VAL A 219 16.15 -19.03 20.75
C VAL A 219 15.72 -17.70 21.38
N PRO A 220 15.81 -16.57 20.67
CA PRO A 220 15.38 -15.29 21.23
C PRO A 220 13.88 -15.30 21.56
N PHE A 221 13.51 -14.78 22.73
CA PHE A 221 12.10 -14.68 23.15
C PHE A 221 11.24 -13.94 22.11
N MET A 222 11.76 -12.88 21.51
CA MET A 222 11.07 -12.13 20.45
C MET A 222 10.74 -12.98 19.22
N THR A 223 11.54 -14.02 18.92
CA THR A 223 11.25 -14.95 17.82
C THR A 223 10.07 -15.85 18.18
N ILE A 224 9.99 -16.33 19.42
CA ILE A 224 8.84 -17.13 19.88
C ILE A 224 7.58 -16.26 19.87
N LEU A 225 7.67 -15.04 20.41
CA LEU A 225 6.56 -14.10 20.42
C LEU A 225 6.09 -13.76 18.99
N SER A 226 7.01 -13.51 18.06
CA SER A 226 6.64 -13.22 16.66
C SER A 226 5.96 -14.40 15.99
N VAL A 227 6.41 -15.63 16.25
CA VAL A 227 5.74 -16.86 15.76
C VAL A 227 4.33 -16.99 16.37
N VAL A 228 4.16 -16.78 17.67
CA VAL A 228 2.82 -16.83 18.28
C VAL A 228 1.91 -15.76 17.68
N VAL A 229 2.41 -14.54 17.53
CA VAL A 229 1.64 -13.39 17.01
C VAL A 229 1.27 -13.57 15.54
N ILE A 230 2.18 -14.07 14.70
CA ILE A 230 1.89 -14.29 13.28
C ILE A 230 0.87 -15.42 13.09
N PHE A 231 0.92 -16.51 13.88
CA PHE A 231 -0.10 -17.54 13.78
C PHE A 231 -1.45 -17.07 14.35
N ALA A 232 -1.45 -16.32 15.45
CA ALA A 232 -2.67 -15.85 16.08
C ALA A 232 -3.37 -14.75 15.26
N GLY A 233 -2.61 -13.77 14.76
CA GLY A 233 -3.13 -12.54 14.16
C GLY A 233 -2.55 -12.19 12.79
N GLY A 234 -1.83 -13.12 12.14
CA GLY A 234 -1.31 -12.98 10.78
C GLY A 234 -0.24 -11.91 10.61
N LEU A 235 0.00 -11.53 9.36
CA LEU A 235 0.95 -10.46 9.02
C LEU A 235 0.57 -9.11 9.63
N ALA A 236 -0.73 -8.81 9.71
CA ALA A 236 -1.22 -7.56 10.27
C ALA A 236 -0.78 -7.39 11.72
N ALA A 237 -0.99 -8.43 12.56
CA ALA A 237 -0.58 -8.39 13.96
C ALA A 237 0.94 -8.37 14.11
N SER A 238 1.69 -9.15 13.32
CA SER A 238 3.15 -9.19 13.42
C SER A 238 3.81 -7.85 13.07
N VAL A 239 3.33 -7.19 12.00
CA VAL A 239 3.85 -5.88 11.60
C VAL A 239 3.39 -4.78 12.55
N THR A 240 2.13 -4.83 13.02
CA THR A 240 1.64 -3.91 14.06
C THR A 240 2.50 -3.98 15.31
N LEU A 241 2.82 -5.19 15.79
CA LEU A 241 3.68 -5.37 16.94
C LEU A 241 5.09 -4.80 16.69
N SER A 242 5.67 -5.08 15.52
CA SER A 242 6.99 -4.53 15.16
C SER A 242 7.00 -3.01 15.10
N LEU A 243 5.95 -2.38 14.54
CA LEU A 243 5.79 -0.92 14.50
C LEU A 243 5.71 -0.31 15.90
N LEU A 244 4.91 -0.91 16.79
CA LEU A 244 4.75 -0.47 18.18
C LEU A 244 6.05 -0.60 18.98
N LEU A 245 6.72 -1.75 18.89
CA LEU A 245 7.99 -1.98 19.59
C LEU A 245 9.07 -1.01 19.10
N TYR A 246 9.13 -0.75 17.78
CA TYR A 246 10.09 0.22 17.27
C TYR A 246 9.77 1.64 17.72
N ALA A 247 8.50 2.05 17.67
CA ALA A 247 8.08 3.37 18.14
C ALA A 247 8.50 3.59 19.59
N ILE A 248 8.27 2.61 20.47
CA ILE A 248 8.70 2.66 21.88
C ILE A 248 10.23 2.84 21.98
N SER A 249 11.01 2.10 21.19
CA SER A 249 12.48 2.23 21.19
C SER A 249 12.98 3.60 20.73
N LEU A 250 12.20 4.32 19.92
CA LEU A 250 12.53 5.65 19.40
C LEU A 250 12.20 6.80 20.37
N LEU A 251 11.25 6.63 21.30
CA LEU A 251 10.77 7.72 22.16
C LEU A 251 11.90 8.36 22.98
N GLY A 252 12.72 7.55 23.64
CA GLY A 252 13.84 8.03 24.45
C GLY A 252 14.86 8.85 23.66
N PRO A 253 15.45 8.29 22.57
CA PRO A 253 16.39 9.03 21.72
C PRO A 253 15.81 10.30 21.09
N ILE A 254 14.54 10.30 20.68
CA ILE A 254 13.89 11.49 20.11
C ILE A 254 13.75 12.58 21.18
N LEU A 255 13.26 12.24 22.37
CA LEU A 255 13.12 13.20 23.47
C LEU A 255 14.50 13.77 23.88
N ALA A 256 15.52 12.92 23.94
CA ALA A 256 16.88 13.35 24.22
C ALA A 256 17.41 14.31 23.14
N LYS A 257 17.10 14.05 21.85
CA LYS A 257 17.50 14.92 20.74
C LYS A 257 16.81 16.27 20.82
N VAL A 258 15.50 16.31 21.04
CA VAL A 258 14.73 17.55 21.24
C VAL A 258 15.28 18.34 22.42
N GLY A 259 15.56 17.66 23.54
CA GLY A 259 16.23 18.27 24.70
C GLY A 259 17.57 18.89 24.31
N SER A 260 18.44 18.14 23.63
CA SER A 260 19.76 18.65 23.19
C SER A 260 19.64 19.90 22.31
N MET A 261 18.63 19.98 21.44
CA MET A 261 18.37 21.15 20.60
C MET A 261 17.89 22.35 21.43
N ALA A 262 17.02 22.12 22.42
CA ALA A 262 16.57 23.16 23.34
C ALA A 262 17.73 23.75 24.15
N PHE A 263 18.65 22.92 24.66
CA PHE A 263 19.88 23.39 25.32
C PHE A 263 20.74 24.26 24.40
N GLY A 264 20.90 23.85 23.14
CA GLY A 264 21.63 24.62 22.13
C GLY A 264 21.01 25.99 21.84
N LEU A 265 19.68 26.08 21.76
CA LEU A 265 18.96 27.36 21.60
C LEU A 265 19.13 28.30 22.80
N LEU A 266 19.38 27.75 23.99
CA LEU A 266 19.68 28.50 25.20
C LEU A 266 21.18 28.86 25.34
N GLY A 267 22.00 28.57 24.31
CA GLY A 267 23.44 28.83 24.33
C GLY A 267 24.22 27.93 25.28
N GLN A 268 23.63 26.82 25.74
CA GLN A 268 24.26 25.87 26.65
C GLN A 268 24.92 24.72 25.89
N ALA A 269 25.98 24.17 26.48
CA ALA A 269 26.61 22.96 25.96
C ALA A 269 25.61 21.79 26.00
N ALA A 270 25.26 21.25 24.84
CA ALA A 270 24.31 20.16 24.70
C ALA A 270 25.04 18.83 24.45
N PRO A 271 24.59 17.72 25.07
CA PRO A 271 25.15 16.41 24.78
C PRO A 271 24.86 16.00 23.33
N ALA A 272 25.82 15.34 22.68
CA ALA A 272 25.64 14.78 21.35
C ALA A 272 24.68 13.58 21.44
N VAL A 273 23.46 13.75 20.91
CA VAL A 273 22.46 12.68 20.82
C VAL A 273 22.36 12.19 19.38
N VAL A 274 22.59 10.88 19.21
CA VAL A 274 22.39 10.16 17.95
C VAL A 274 20.98 9.57 17.94
N VAL A 275 20.19 9.95 16.94
CA VAL A 275 18.86 9.36 16.74
C VAL A 275 19.00 8.07 15.94
N PRO A 276 18.33 6.97 16.33
CA PRO A 276 18.33 5.74 15.56
C PRO A 276 17.81 5.95 14.12
N PRO A 277 18.07 5.00 13.21
CA PRO A 277 17.53 5.07 11.84
C PRO A 277 16.00 5.18 11.80
N PRO A 278 15.41 5.73 10.73
CA PRO A 278 13.96 5.74 10.57
C PRO A 278 13.42 4.33 10.33
N GLY A 279 12.30 4.01 10.97
CA GLY A 279 11.62 2.70 10.85
C GLY A 279 10.75 2.60 9.59
N ALA A 280 10.54 3.72 8.90
CA ALA A 280 9.80 3.82 7.66
C ALA A 280 10.51 4.77 6.69
N SER A 281 10.36 4.54 5.39
CA SER A 281 11.02 5.34 4.35
C SER A 281 9.99 5.74 3.28
N PRO A 282 9.91 7.03 2.89
CA PRO A 282 9.00 7.45 1.83
C PRO A 282 9.48 6.89 0.49
N LEU A 283 8.74 5.98 -0.14
CA LEU A 283 9.13 5.38 -1.42
C LEU A 283 8.67 6.23 -2.60
N LEU A 284 9.59 6.60 -3.47
CA LEU A 284 9.30 7.36 -4.69
C LEU A 284 10.26 6.99 -5.83
N PRO A 285 9.74 6.47 -6.95
CA PRO A 285 10.51 6.23 -8.17
C PRO A 285 11.28 7.49 -8.61
N GLY A 286 12.57 7.32 -8.89
CA GLY A 286 13.49 8.39 -9.23
C GLY A 286 14.23 9.01 -8.04
N VAL A 287 13.65 9.02 -6.83
CA VAL A 287 14.32 9.52 -5.62
C VAL A 287 15.11 8.42 -4.94
N ASN A 288 14.42 7.37 -4.49
CA ASN A 288 15.02 6.27 -3.76
C ASN A 288 14.67 4.90 -4.38
N LEU A 289 14.03 4.88 -5.54
CA LEU A 289 13.86 3.67 -6.35
C LEU A 289 14.27 3.99 -7.80
N PRO A 290 14.77 3.02 -8.57
CA PRO A 290 14.95 3.19 -10.01
C PRO A 290 13.64 3.65 -10.67
N LEU A 291 13.70 4.71 -11.48
CA LEU A 291 12.49 5.39 -11.97
C LEU A 291 11.61 4.45 -12.81
N VAL A 292 12.17 3.82 -13.85
CA VAL A 292 11.41 3.01 -14.80
C VAL A 292 10.92 1.73 -14.15
N GLU A 293 11.82 0.97 -13.50
CA GLU A 293 11.47 -0.26 -12.80
C GLU A 293 10.46 0.00 -11.67
N GLY A 294 10.59 1.13 -10.96
CA GLY A 294 9.68 1.57 -9.90
C GLY A 294 8.28 1.90 -10.42
N ILE A 295 8.17 2.64 -11.54
CA ILE A 295 6.88 2.93 -12.18
C ILE A 295 6.19 1.62 -12.63
N ILE A 296 6.93 0.70 -13.26
CA ILE A 296 6.38 -0.60 -13.67
C ILE A 296 5.88 -1.38 -12.44
N ALA A 297 6.68 -1.45 -11.38
CA ALA A 297 6.31 -2.17 -10.17
C ALA A 297 5.09 -1.56 -9.47
N MET A 298 4.99 -0.24 -9.40
CA MET A 298 3.82 0.47 -8.88
C MET A 298 2.57 0.24 -9.73
N ALA A 299 2.70 0.28 -11.06
CA ALA A 299 1.58 0.02 -11.95
C ALA A 299 1.05 -1.41 -11.77
N VAL A 300 1.93 -2.41 -11.73
CA VAL A 300 1.55 -3.81 -11.45
C VAL A 300 0.84 -3.91 -10.11
N LEU A 301 1.46 -3.38 -9.03
CA LEU A 301 0.90 -3.34 -7.68
C LEU A 301 -0.53 -2.77 -7.67
N LEU A 302 -0.73 -1.54 -8.15
CA LEU A 302 -2.01 -0.85 -8.00
C LEU A 302 -3.08 -1.45 -8.90
N VAL A 303 -2.71 -1.88 -10.11
CA VAL A 303 -3.65 -2.57 -11.01
C VAL A 303 -4.17 -3.85 -10.37
N VAL A 304 -3.29 -4.71 -9.84
CA VAL A 304 -3.76 -5.95 -9.22
C VAL A 304 -4.52 -5.68 -7.93
N HIS A 305 -4.13 -4.67 -7.15
CA HIS A 305 -4.80 -4.30 -5.91
C HIS A 305 -6.26 -3.85 -6.15
N GLU A 306 -6.42 -2.80 -6.95
CA GLU A 306 -7.71 -2.16 -7.19
C GLU A 306 -8.66 -3.10 -7.95
N LEU A 307 -8.17 -3.78 -9.00
CA LEU A 307 -9.02 -4.72 -9.75
C LEU A 307 -9.54 -5.86 -8.87
N SER A 308 -8.80 -6.25 -7.83
CA SER A 308 -9.22 -7.35 -6.96
C SER A 308 -10.38 -6.96 -6.05
N HIS A 309 -10.38 -5.73 -5.54
CA HIS A 309 -11.57 -5.18 -4.87
C HIS A 309 -12.77 -5.21 -5.81
N ALA A 310 -12.59 -4.76 -7.05
CA ALA A 310 -13.67 -4.77 -8.05
C ALA A 310 -14.17 -6.18 -8.38
N PHE A 311 -13.29 -7.15 -8.61
CA PHE A 311 -13.71 -8.52 -8.92
C PHE A 311 -14.52 -9.13 -7.77
N VAL A 312 -14.05 -9.01 -6.53
CA VAL A 312 -14.76 -9.56 -5.37
C VAL A 312 -16.06 -8.79 -5.11
N ALA A 313 -16.10 -7.47 -5.30
CA ALA A 313 -17.32 -6.68 -5.21
C ALA A 313 -18.39 -7.20 -6.20
N ARG A 314 -18.01 -7.44 -7.46
CA ARG A 314 -18.91 -8.00 -8.49
C ARG A 314 -19.34 -9.44 -8.20
N VAL A 315 -18.48 -10.26 -7.59
CA VAL A 315 -18.86 -11.60 -7.10
C VAL A 315 -19.99 -11.52 -6.07
N HIS A 316 -19.96 -10.51 -5.20
CA HIS A 316 -21.02 -10.24 -4.23
C HIS A 316 -22.18 -9.39 -4.77
N LYS A 317 -22.19 -9.11 -6.08
CA LYS A 317 -23.21 -8.32 -6.77
C LYS A 317 -23.28 -6.86 -6.31
N ILE A 318 -22.20 -6.34 -5.74
CA ILE A 318 -22.05 -4.91 -5.40
C ILE A 318 -21.74 -4.15 -6.69
N ARG A 319 -22.38 -3.01 -6.90
CA ARG A 319 -22.16 -2.16 -8.08
C ARG A 319 -20.81 -1.47 -8.04
N LEU A 320 -20.28 -1.17 -9.22
CA LEU A 320 -19.11 -0.33 -9.42
C LEU A 320 -19.59 0.94 -10.14
N ASP A 321 -19.32 2.10 -9.58
CA ASP A 321 -19.74 3.38 -10.14
C ASP A 321 -18.76 3.85 -11.22
N SER A 322 -17.47 3.62 -11.01
CA SER A 322 -16.44 3.93 -12.01
C SER A 322 -15.19 3.06 -11.89
N ALA A 323 -14.42 2.98 -12.97
CA ALA A 323 -13.11 2.36 -13.02
C ALA A 323 -12.26 3.04 -14.09
N GLY A 324 -10.94 2.99 -13.93
CA GLY A 324 -10.03 3.58 -14.90
C GLY A 324 -8.57 3.62 -14.46
N VAL A 325 -7.82 4.51 -15.11
CA VAL A 325 -6.39 4.73 -14.84
C VAL A 325 -6.21 6.05 -14.09
N VAL A 326 -5.31 6.06 -13.12
CA VAL A 326 -4.92 7.24 -12.33
C VAL A 326 -3.53 7.69 -12.74
N PHE A 327 -3.38 8.99 -12.98
CA PHE A 327 -2.09 9.65 -13.11
C PHE A 327 -1.86 10.57 -11.93
N PHE A 328 -0.61 10.72 -11.50
CA PHE A 328 -0.19 11.75 -10.56
C PHE A 328 0.74 12.71 -11.30
N GLY A 329 0.25 13.93 -11.53
CA GLY A 329 0.88 14.82 -12.50
C GLY A 329 0.83 14.20 -13.89
N VAL A 330 2.00 14.00 -14.48
CA VAL A 330 2.15 13.37 -15.81
C VAL A 330 2.61 11.92 -15.75
N LEU A 331 2.85 11.38 -14.56
CA LEU A 331 3.28 10.02 -14.38
C LEU A 331 2.08 9.09 -14.22
N PRO A 332 2.06 7.93 -14.91
CA PRO A 332 1.05 6.92 -14.64
C PRO A 332 1.26 6.44 -13.21
N PHE A 333 0.23 6.61 -12.38
CA PHE A 333 0.31 6.30 -10.96
C PHE A 333 -0.23 4.90 -10.70
N GLY A 334 -1.38 4.55 -11.28
CA GLY A 334 -1.99 3.22 -11.10
C GLY A 334 -3.36 3.08 -11.77
N ALA A 335 -4.17 2.17 -11.27
CA ALA A 335 -5.59 2.05 -11.59
C ALA A 335 -6.44 2.58 -10.43
N PHE A 336 -7.74 2.72 -10.66
CA PHE A 336 -8.73 2.86 -9.59
C PHE A 336 -10.01 2.14 -9.97
N VAL A 337 -10.73 1.70 -8.95
CA VAL A 337 -12.10 1.22 -9.05
C VAL A 337 -12.90 1.84 -7.91
N ASP A 338 -14.17 2.06 -8.12
CA ASP A 338 -15.04 2.75 -7.16
C ASP A 338 -16.29 1.89 -6.91
N PRO A 339 -16.24 0.98 -5.92
CA PRO A 339 -17.41 0.23 -5.48
C PRO A 339 -18.45 1.15 -4.82
N ASP A 340 -19.74 0.87 -5.04
CA ASP A 340 -20.81 1.60 -4.35
C ASP A 340 -20.72 1.34 -2.84
N GLU A 341 -20.26 2.35 -2.09
CA GLU A 341 -20.03 2.22 -0.65
C GLU A 341 -21.31 1.95 0.15
N LYS A 342 -22.47 2.43 -0.31
CA LYS A 342 -23.75 2.16 0.37
C LYS A 342 -24.15 0.71 0.22
N GLU A 343 -23.93 0.14 -0.97
CA GLU A 343 -24.13 -1.29 -1.19
C GLU A 343 -23.10 -2.13 -0.41
N LEU A 344 -21.83 -1.71 -0.38
CA LEU A 344 -20.76 -2.41 0.35
C LEU A 344 -20.98 -2.40 1.88
N ASP A 345 -21.48 -1.32 2.44
CA ASP A 345 -21.85 -1.24 3.86
C ASP A 345 -23.17 -1.95 4.17
N GLY A 346 -24.03 -2.12 3.16
CA GLY A 346 -25.34 -2.77 3.28
C GLY A 346 -25.31 -4.30 3.19
N VAL A 347 -24.24 -4.90 2.66
CA VAL A 347 -24.10 -6.37 2.59
C VAL A 347 -23.73 -6.99 3.93
N GLU A 348 -23.88 -8.31 4.04
CA GLU A 348 -23.43 -9.05 5.21
C GLU A 348 -21.93 -8.81 5.46
N ALA A 349 -21.55 -8.59 6.72
CA ALA A 349 -20.20 -8.19 7.11
C ALA A 349 -19.07 -9.05 6.49
N TRP A 350 -19.28 -10.36 6.36
CA TRP A 350 -18.28 -11.26 5.78
C TRP A 350 -18.07 -11.08 4.26
N LYS A 351 -19.07 -10.59 3.52
CA LYS A 351 -18.92 -10.24 2.10
C LYS A 351 -18.12 -8.95 1.97
N SER A 352 -18.42 -7.98 2.84
CA SER A 352 -17.66 -6.73 2.91
C SER A 352 -16.18 -7.00 3.25
N THR A 353 -15.89 -7.86 4.24
CA THR A 353 -14.51 -8.22 4.59
C THR A 353 -13.78 -8.93 3.44
N GLN A 354 -14.47 -9.76 2.64
CA GLN A 354 -13.89 -10.35 1.44
C GLN A 354 -13.54 -9.30 0.37
N VAL A 355 -14.41 -8.30 0.14
CA VAL A 355 -14.09 -7.19 -0.78
C VAL A 355 -12.90 -6.40 -0.27
N ILE A 356 -12.90 -6.04 1.02
CA ILE A 356 -11.88 -5.18 1.63
C ILE A 356 -10.50 -5.86 1.70
N VAL A 357 -10.43 -7.18 1.93
CA VAL A 357 -9.14 -7.89 1.96
C VAL A 357 -8.61 -8.21 0.56
N ALA A 358 -9.43 -8.14 -0.48
CA ALA A 358 -9.11 -8.64 -1.81
C ALA A 358 -7.85 -8.01 -2.42
N GLY A 359 -7.69 -6.68 -2.27
CA GLY A 359 -6.51 -5.97 -2.77
C GLY A 359 -5.22 -6.45 -2.10
N SER A 360 -5.20 -6.53 -0.76
CA SER A 360 -4.05 -7.07 -0.02
C SER A 360 -3.77 -8.53 -0.35
N ALA A 361 -4.80 -9.36 -0.47
CA ALA A 361 -4.67 -10.78 -0.82
C ALA A 361 -3.97 -10.96 -2.19
N MET A 362 -4.38 -10.16 -3.18
CA MET A 362 -3.83 -10.25 -4.53
C MET A 362 -2.45 -9.61 -4.67
N ASN A 363 -2.12 -8.59 -3.87
CA ASN A 363 -0.74 -8.13 -3.74
C ASN A 363 0.16 -9.23 -3.18
N MET A 364 -0.27 -9.90 -2.11
CA MET A 364 0.51 -10.97 -1.50
C MET A 364 0.68 -12.18 -2.44
N LEU A 365 -0.36 -12.53 -3.19
CA LEU A 365 -0.26 -13.56 -4.22
C LEU A 365 0.71 -13.13 -5.33
N THR A 366 0.61 -11.89 -5.82
CA THR A 366 1.49 -11.34 -6.86
C THR A 366 2.95 -11.33 -6.40
N ALA A 367 3.23 -10.90 -5.17
CA ALA A 367 4.56 -10.96 -4.57
C ALA A 367 5.09 -12.39 -4.48
N THR A 368 4.25 -13.35 -4.09
CA THR A 368 4.63 -14.77 -4.01
C THR A 368 4.97 -15.34 -5.38
N VAL A 369 4.15 -15.07 -6.39
CA VAL A 369 4.39 -15.51 -7.77
C VAL A 369 5.67 -14.87 -8.33
N ALA A 370 5.83 -13.56 -8.16
CA ALA A 370 7.03 -12.83 -8.58
C ALA A 370 8.29 -13.36 -7.87
N PHE A 371 8.19 -13.71 -6.59
CA PHE A 371 9.27 -14.34 -5.83
C PHE A 371 9.64 -15.71 -6.41
N CYS A 372 8.68 -16.58 -6.70
CA CYS A 372 8.95 -17.87 -7.33
C CYS A 372 9.63 -17.71 -8.70
N ILE A 373 9.19 -16.75 -9.52
CA ILE A 373 9.83 -16.43 -10.81
C ILE A 373 11.26 -15.93 -10.58
N PHE A 374 11.46 -14.99 -9.65
CA PHE A 374 12.77 -14.45 -9.32
C PHE A 374 13.74 -15.53 -8.85
N MET A 375 13.28 -16.44 -7.98
CA MET A 375 14.08 -17.58 -7.52
C MET A 375 14.42 -18.53 -8.67
N GLY A 376 13.46 -18.86 -9.53
CA GLY A 376 13.70 -19.69 -10.72
C GLY A 376 14.74 -19.08 -11.68
N LEU A 377 14.63 -17.78 -11.94
CA LEU A 377 15.61 -17.05 -12.75
C LEU A 377 16.98 -16.96 -12.07
N SER A 378 17.02 -16.83 -10.74
CA SER A 378 18.26 -16.81 -9.97
C SER A 378 19.00 -18.15 -10.02
N VAL A 379 18.26 -19.25 -9.89
CA VAL A 379 18.80 -20.61 -10.08
C VAL A 379 19.32 -20.79 -11.51
N LEU A 380 18.55 -20.36 -12.52
CA LEU A 380 18.99 -20.43 -13.90
C LEU A 380 20.28 -19.63 -14.13
N ASN A 381 20.36 -18.41 -13.59
CA ASN A 381 21.53 -17.55 -13.71
C ASN A 381 22.75 -18.11 -12.96
N TYR A 382 22.55 -18.88 -11.89
CA TYR A 382 23.64 -19.58 -11.18
C TYR A 382 24.30 -20.65 -12.06
N TYR A 383 23.51 -21.44 -12.80
CA TYR A 383 24.04 -22.47 -13.71
C TYR A 383 24.48 -21.90 -15.06
N TYR A 384 23.82 -20.85 -15.54
CA TYR A 384 24.10 -20.19 -16.80
C TYR A 384 24.24 -18.69 -16.57
N PRO A 385 25.44 -18.21 -16.17
CA PRO A 385 25.66 -16.80 -15.88
C PRO A 385 25.27 -15.91 -17.06
N MET A 386 24.15 -15.19 -16.89
CA MET A 386 23.67 -14.23 -17.86
C MET A 386 24.12 -12.84 -17.41
N HIS A 387 24.89 -12.17 -18.27
CA HIS A 387 25.32 -10.81 -18.04
C HIS A 387 24.69 -9.87 -19.08
N GLY A 388 24.38 -8.66 -18.66
CA GLY A 388 23.85 -7.63 -19.54
C GLY A 388 22.85 -6.72 -18.86
N ILE A 389 22.63 -5.56 -19.47
CA ILE A 389 21.73 -4.53 -18.96
C ILE A 389 20.30 -5.07 -18.81
N GLY A 390 19.84 -5.90 -19.75
CA GLY A 390 18.50 -6.50 -19.72
C GLY A 390 18.27 -7.43 -18.53
N VAL A 391 19.26 -8.27 -18.18
CA VAL A 391 19.17 -9.17 -17.02
C VAL A 391 19.05 -8.37 -15.73
N GLY A 392 19.89 -7.33 -15.57
CA GLY A 392 19.82 -6.44 -14.42
C GLY A 392 18.49 -5.68 -14.32
N PHE A 393 17.96 -5.21 -15.45
CA PHE A 393 16.65 -4.55 -15.52
C PHE A 393 15.50 -5.48 -15.09
N ILE A 394 15.48 -6.71 -15.59
CA ILE A 394 14.46 -7.72 -15.23
C ILE A 394 14.55 -8.05 -13.73
N ALA A 395 15.75 -8.32 -13.22
CA ALA A 395 15.98 -8.65 -11.82
C ALA A 395 15.53 -7.52 -10.88
N ARG A 396 15.88 -6.26 -11.18
CA ARG A 396 15.43 -5.09 -10.41
C ARG A 396 13.92 -4.90 -10.48
N THR A 397 13.33 -5.02 -11.68
CA THR A 397 11.88 -4.87 -11.86
C THR A 397 11.12 -5.92 -11.06
N LEU A 398 11.50 -7.21 -11.17
CA LEU A 398 10.88 -8.28 -10.40
C LEU A 398 11.07 -8.09 -8.90
N GLY A 399 12.28 -7.72 -8.48
CA GLY A 399 12.54 -7.39 -7.08
C GLY A 399 11.59 -6.30 -6.57
N LEU A 400 11.43 -5.21 -7.32
CA LEU A 400 10.53 -4.11 -6.93
C LEU A 400 9.07 -4.53 -6.95
N VAL A 401 8.65 -5.38 -7.89
CA VAL A 401 7.30 -5.97 -7.89
C VAL A 401 7.09 -6.76 -6.59
N ILE A 402 8.03 -7.60 -6.18
CA ILE A 402 7.95 -8.34 -4.90
C ILE A 402 7.87 -7.34 -3.73
N ALA A 403 8.82 -6.41 -3.67
CA ALA A 403 8.95 -5.47 -2.55
C ALA A 403 7.73 -4.57 -2.35
N LEU A 404 7.24 -3.93 -3.42
CA LEU A 404 6.12 -3.00 -3.33
C LEU A 404 4.79 -3.74 -3.07
N ASN A 405 4.59 -4.93 -3.64
CA ASN A 405 3.43 -5.76 -3.35
C ASN A 405 3.42 -6.28 -1.90
N VAL A 406 4.56 -6.69 -1.36
CA VAL A 406 4.66 -7.02 0.08
C VAL A 406 4.34 -5.80 0.92
N LEU A 407 4.97 -4.65 0.63
CA LEU A 407 4.83 -3.45 1.44
C LEU A 407 3.37 -2.98 1.47
N VAL A 408 2.77 -2.71 0.32
CA VAL A 408 1.39 -2.20 0.26
C VAL A 408 0.39 -3.28 0.67
N GLY A 409 0.59 -4.54 0.28
CA GLY A 409 -0.27 -5.64 0.72
C GLY A 409 -0.36 -5.75 2.24
N VAL A 410 0.77 -5.63 2.96
CA VAL A 410 0.80 -5.72 4.42
C VAL A 410 0.38 -4.41 5.10
N VAL A 411 0.84 -3.25 4.60
CA VAL A 411 0.46 -1.94 5.15
C VAL A 411 -1.06 -1.74 5.05
N ASN A 412 -1.70 -2.17 3.96
CA ASN A 412 -3.15 -2.07 3.83
C ASN A 412 -3.92 -2.91 4.84
N LEU A 413 -3.32 -3.91 5.47
CA LEU A 413 -3.97 -4.70 6.53
C LEU A 413 -3.83 -4.08 7.92
N LEU A 414 -3.02 -3.03 8.07
CA LEU A 414 -2.83 -2.36 9.36
C LEU A 414 -4.11 -1.62 9.78
N PRO A 415 -4.39 -1.54 11.08
CA PRO A 415 -5.56 -0.81 11.60
C PRO A 415 -5.30 0.70 11.58
N ILE A 416 -5.18 1.30 10.40
CA ILE A 416 -4.98 2.73 10.19
C ILE A 416 -6.14 3.26 9.34
N THR A 417 -6.71 4.41 9.71
CA THR A 417 -7.95 4.95 9.10
C THR A 417 -7.89 5.17 7.58
N LEU A 418 -6.69 5.32 7.01
CA LEU A 418 -6.45 5.57 5.58
C LEU A 418 -6.42 4.31 4.72
N VAL A 419 -6.42 3.11 5.33
CA VAL A 419 -6.26 1.85 4.61
C VAL A 419 -7.32 0.81 5.00
N ASP A 420 -7.45 -0.23 4.19
CA ASP A 420 -8.46 -1.30 4.28
C ASP A 420 -8.58 -1.96 5.66
N GLY A 421 -7.42 -2.14 6.32
CA GLY A 421 -7.27 -2.83 7.59
C GLY A 421 -8.05 -2.17 8.74
N HIS A 422 -8.38 -0.88 8.65
CA HIS A 422 -9.26 -0.25 9.62
C HIS A 422 -10.68 -0.83 9.57
N ARG A 423 -11.27 -1.02 8.38
CA ARG A 423 -12.60 -1.62 8.25
C ARG A 423 -12.59 -3.08 8.68
N LEU A 424 -11.53 -3.83 8.33
CA LEU A 424 -11.34 -5.22 8.78
C LEU A 424 -11.20 -5.32 10.31
N MET A 425 -10.47 -4.39 10.94
CA MET A 425 -10.35 -4.31 12.39
C MET A 425 -11.70 -4.03 13.06
N LYS A 426 -12.49 -3.09 12.54
CA LYS A 426 -13.85 -2.81 13.06
C LYS A 426 -14.80 -3.99 12.86
N ALA A 427 -14.63 -4.78 11.80
CA ALA A 427 -15.40 -6.01 11.60
C ALA A 427 -15.02 -7.12 12.60
N ALA A 428 -13.73 -7.24 12.96
CA ALA A 428 -13.26 -8.23 13.93
C ALA A 428 -13.54 -7.84 15.39
N VAL A 429 -13.39 -6.56 15.74
CA VAL A 429 -13.47 -6.06 17.11
C VAL A 429 -14.82 -5.38 17.35
N ARG A 430 -15.70 -6.05 18.10
CA ARG A 430 -17.05 -5.57 18.39
C ARG A 430 -17.10 -4.28 19.23
N ASN A 431 -16.07 -4.02 20.04
CA ASN A 431 -16.03 -2.85 20.91
C ASN A 431 -15.37 -1.67 20.16
N GLU A 432 -16.16 -0.64 19.86
CA GLU A 432 -15.69 0.54 19.12
C GLU A 432 -14.57 1.31 19.84
N LEU A 433 -14.64 1.44 21.17
CA LEU A 433 -13.58 2.10 21.93
C LEU A 433 -12.26 1.35 21.81
N ALA A 434 -12.29 0.02 21.92
CA ALA A 434 -11.10 -0.81 21.74
C ALA A 434 -10.55 -0.68 20.31
N ALA A 435 -11.40 -0.75 19.29
CA ALA A 435 -10.99 -0.60 17.88
C ALA A 435 -10.35 0.78 17.62
N ASN A 436 -10.93 1.85 18.18
CA ASN A 436 -10.42 3.20 18.05
C ASN A 436 -9.09 3.38 18.79
N LEU A 437 -8.96 2.85 20.01
CA LEU A 437 -7.70 2.89 20.77
C LEU A 437 -6.56 2.18 20.04
N ILE A 438 -6.83 0.99 19.50
CA ILE A 438 -5.85 0.25 18.67
C ILE A 438 -5.46 1.09 17.45
N THR A 439 -6.44 1.64 16.74
CA THR A 439 -6.21 2.47 15.54
C THR A 439 -5.32 3.67 15.86
N TRP A 440 -5.62 4.43 16.91
CA TRP A 440 -4.82 5.58 17.33
C TRP A 440 -3.43 5.21 17.80
N ALA A 441 -3.28 4.10 18.53
CA ALA A 441 -1.96 3.61 18.95
C ALA A 441 -1.09 3.26 17.74
N VAL A 442 -1.66 2.61 16.73
CA VAL A 442 -0.92 2.24 15.51
C VAL A 442 -0.60 3.46 14.66
N ILE A 443 -1.51 4.43 14.53
CA ILE A 443 -1.24 5.72 13.86
C ILE A 443 -0.09 6.46 14.56
N ALA A 444 -0.14 6.58 15.89
CA ALA A 444 0.92 7.22 16.66
C ALA A 444 2.27 6.52 16.47
N ALA A 445 2.28 5.18 16.54
CA ALA A 445 3.47 4.39 16.28
C ALA A 445 4.01 4.61 14.86
N PHE A 446 3.14 4.59 13.86
CA PHE A 446 3.50 4.84 12.46
C PHE A 446 4.18 6.21 12.31
N VAL A 447 3.60 7.28 12.88
CA VAL A 447 4.20 8.63 12.86
C VAL A 447 5.56 8.65 13.55
N VAL A 448 5.68 8.06 14.74
CA VAL A 448 6.95 8.01 15.49
C VAL A 448 8.05 7.32 14.69
N ASN A 449 7.73 6.28 13.92
CA ASN A 449 8.68 5.57 13.05
C ASN A 449 9.26 6.48 11.94
N PHE A 450 8.58 7.56 11.55
CA PHE A 450 9.06 8.54 10.57
C PHE A 450 9.86 9.69 11.19
N LEU A 451 9.68 10.00 12.47
CA LEU A 451 10.32 11.14 13.13
C LEU A 451 11.86 11.21 12.98
N PRO A 452 12.62 10.09 12.95
CA PRO A 452 14.05 10.15 12.73
C PRO A 452 14.48 10.85 11.44
N TRP A 453 13.63 10.93 10.42
CA TRP A 453 13.90 11.70 9.20
C TRP A 453 14.05 13.20 9.43
N LEU A 454 13.46 13.74 10.51
CA LEU A 454 13.55 15.18 10.82
C LEU A 454 14.91 15.61 11.38
N PHE A 455 15.77 14.65 11.76
CA PHE A 455 17.05 14.91 12.40
C PHE A 455 18.25 14.55 11.52
N ARG A 456 18.02 14.39 10.21
CA ARG A 456 19.01 13.92 9.23
C ARG A 456 19.38 14.97 8.22
#